data_AF-A0A426WWA2-F1
#
_entry.id   AF-A0A426WWA2-F1
#
_cell.length_a   1.000
_cell.length_b   1.000
_cell.length_c   1.000
_cell.angle_alpha   90.00
_cell.angle_beta   90.00
_cell.angle_gamma   90.00
#
_symmetry.space_group_name_H-M   'P 1'
#
loop_
_entity.id
_entity.type
_entity.pdbx_description
1 polymer ?
#
loop_
_entity_poly.entity_id
_entity_poly.type
_entity_poly.pdbx_seq_one_letter_code
_entity_poly.pdbx_strand_id
1 'polypeptide(L)'
;MAEIITHVRMCNLPEQAFDASLDPDLRPLTHGTPVWQSGEASTTYIRGVLIPRLASNLYTLPSEVLMDGAAKAMVLVSAFSVSSHVFPPFFCTDRPSGFQNQHYQAALFDRVHDAGQMITSLDGKVTLLRQELQDLKEGGNPDAVAAAEVRAAEAQSLVEHLRVKLDEANGHRASMEADLEKARSESASLERQLADLRERLGDSEGQLRSARAQVRQMETELLDLAQSKEALREDLPKRVVKKYKESSGFEMGLVRMGRVSLEYGYQLSLARLQARHPGVEIELDPFVTLPEDADVPMANEQPFDYSLPPPEE
;
A
#
# COMPACT_ATOMS: atom_id res chain seq x y z
N MET A 1 -5.18 -3.43 -23.97
CA MET A 1 -4.47 -3.45 -25.26
C MET A 1 -4.39 -2.01 -25.75
N ALA A 2 -3.17 -1.50 -25.79
CA ALA A 2 -2.68 -0.32 -26.52
C ALA A 2 -3.23 1.08 -26.17
N GLU A 3 -2.36 1.87 -25.54
CA GLU A 3 -2.16 3.31 -25.83
C GLU A 3 -1.97 3.55 -27.34
N ILE A 4 -2.28 4.76 -27.83
CA ILE A 4 -1.35 5.66 -28.60
C ILE A 4 -2.12 6.81 -29.28
N ILE A 5 -1.87 8.03 -28.77
CA ILE A 5 -1.44 9.27 -29.45
C ILE A 5 -2.39 10.05 -30.40
N THR A 6 -2.79 11.23 -29.89
CA THR A 6 -2.91 12.59 -30.50
C THR A 6 -3.10 12.79 -32.01
N HIS A 7 -4.10 13.57 -32.41
CA HIS A 7 -3.94 15.00 -32.77
C HIS A 7 -5.27 15.62 -33.18
N VAL A 8 -5.66 16.70 -32.49
CA VAL A 8 -6.73 17.62 -32.89
C VAL A 8 -6.31 18.35 -34.17
N ARG A 9 -7.11 18.24 -35.25
CA ARG A 9 -7.03 19.13 -36.40
C ARG A 9 -8.45 19.50 -36.84
N MET A 10 -8.77 20.78 -36.73
CA MET A 10 -10.06 21.39 -37.01
C MET A 10 -10.37 21.46 -38.51
N CYS A 11 -11.61 21.08 -38.82
CA CYS A 11 -12.57 21.65 -39.78
C CYS A 11 -12.29 21.62 -41.30
N ASN A 12 -13.15 20.85 -41.98
CA ASN A 12 -13.46 20.90 -43.42
C ASN A 12 -14.55 21.96 -43.71
N LEU A 13 -14.36 22.74 -44.79
CA LEU A 13 -15.27 23.69 -45.49
C LEU A 13 -16.51 23.01 -46.15
N PRO A 14 -17.43 23.69 -46.91
CA PRO A 14 -18.00 25.07 -46.91
C PRO A 14 -19.57 25.06 -47.00
N GLU A 15 -20.29 26.19 -46.87
CA GLU A 15 -21.23 26.85 -47.84
C GLU A 15 -22.35 27.53 -47.00
N GLN A 16 -22.97 28.69 -47.26
CA GLN A 16 -22.88 29.72 -48.30
C GLN A 16 -23.76 30.97 -47.89
N ALA A 17 -23.28 32.18 -48.24
CA ALA A 17 -23.95 33.48 -48.51
C ALA A 17 -24.71 34.22 -47.38
N PHE A 18 -24.84 35.54 -47.31
CA PHE A 18 -24.75 36.72 -48.20
C PHE A 18 -24.18 37.88 -47.34
N ASP A 19 -23.18 38.68 -47.71
CA ASP A 19 -23.24 39.83 -48.62
C ASP A 19 -21.81 40.38 -48.82
N ALA A 20 -21.49 40.76 -50.05
CA ALA A 20 -20.13 40.89 -50.56
C ALA A 20 -19.30 42.08 -49.99
N SER A 21 -18.19 41.75 -49.33
CA SER A 21 -17.01 42.62 -49.23
C SER A 21 -16.12 42.38 -50.44
N LEU A 22 -15.89 43.40 -51.27
CA LEU A 22 -14.87 43.36 -52.33
C LEU A 22 -13.48 43.47 -51.67
N ASP A 23 -13.00 42.39 -51.08
CA ASP A 23 -11.61 42.28 -50.64
C ASP A 23 -10.81 41.63 -51.78
N PRO A 24 -9.83 42.33 -52.39
CA PRO A 24 -9.09 41.83 -53.54
C PRO A 24 -8.33 40.55 -53.20
N ASP A 25 -8.41 39.56 -54.09
CA ASP A 25 -7.71 38.29 -53.97
C ASP A 25 -6.17 38.51 -54.07
N LEU A 26 -5.49 38.58 -52.93
CA LEU A 26 -4.03 38.75 -52.82
C LEU A 26 -3.24 37.43 -52.97
N ARG A 27 -3.82 36.41 -53.62
CA ARG A 27 -3.16 35.11 -53.87
C ARG A 27 -2.05 35.08 -54.95
N PRO A 28 -1.73 36.13 -55.73
CA PRO A 28 -0.54 36.09 -56.61
C PRO A 28 0.69 36.85 -56.06
N LEU A 29 0.63 37.50 -54.90
CA LEU A 29 1.72 38.37 -54.42
C LEU A 29 2.68 37.65 -53.48
N THR A 30 3.60 36.88 -54.05
CA THR A 30 4.81 36.41 -53.37
C THR A 30 5.85 37.54 -53.24
N HIS A 31 6.58 37.54 -52.11
CA HIS A 31 7.70 38.42 -51.82
C HIS A 31 8.78 38.32 -52.92
N GLY A 32 8.91 39.35 -53.75
CA GLY A 32 9.89 39.42 -54.86
C GLY A 32 9.30 39.45 -56.27
N THR A 33 7.99 39.63 -56.45
CA THR A 33 7.37 39.74 -57.79
C THR A 33 7.44 41.18 -58.31
N PRO A 34 8.04 41.48 -59.48
CA PRO A 34 8.11 42.83 -60.03
C PRO A 34 6.74 43.22 -60.63
N VAL A 35 6.04 44.13 -59.96
CA VAL A 35 4.67 44.60 -60.27
C VAL A 35 4.56 45.38 -61.61
N TRP A 36 5.64 45.46 -62.40
CA TRP A 36 5.72 46.28 -63.61
C TRP A 36 5.99 45.46 -64.87
N GLN A 37 5.05 44.61 -65.30
CA GLN A 37 5.14 43.93 -66.62
C GLN A 37 3.85 43.92 -67.45
N SER A 38 2.73 44.51 -66.99
CA SER A 38 1.59 44.76 -67.88
C SER A 38 1.68 46.17 -68.46
N GLY A 39 1.59 46.27 -69.79
CA GLY A 39 1.64 47.55 -70.52
C GLY A 39 0.54 48.54 -70.10
N GLU A 40 -0.51 48.07 -69.44
CA GLU A 40 -1.66 48.86 -69.00
C GLU A 40 -1.38 49.64 -67.70
N ALA A 41 -0.59 49.10 -66.76
CA ALA A 41 -0.19 49.79 -65.52
C ALA A 41 0.89 50.87 -65.72
N SER A 42 1.53 50.91 -66.90
CA SER A 42 2.51 51.95 -67.26
C SER A 42 1.87 53.26 -67.76
N THR A 43 0.58 53.24 -68.08
CA THR A 43 -0.10 54.40 -68.67
C THR A 43 -0.59 55.41 -67.62
N THR A 44 -0.79 54.99 -66.38
CA THR A 44 -1.00 55.88 -65.22
C THR A 44 0.30 56.48 -64.69
N TYR A 45 1.47 55.96 -65.10
CA TYR A 45 2.80 56.46 -64.72
C TYR A 45 3.21 57.73 -65.48
N ILE A 46 2.62 58.02 -66.65
CA ILE A 46 2.98 59.20 -67.47
C ILE A 46 2.23 60.48 -67.02
N ARG A 47 1.33 60.41 -66.02
CA ARG A 47 0.59 61.58 -65.48
C ARG A 47 0.98 62.01 -64.07
N GLY A 48 2.28 61.97 -63.78
CA GLY A 48 2.93 62.87 -62.82
C GLY A 48 2.92 62.47 -61.34
N VAL A 49 4.12 62.51 -60.74
CA VAL A 49 4.45 62.56 -59.30
C VAL A 49 4.67 61.22 -58.57
N LEU A 50 5.87 60.63 -58.72
CA LEU A 50 6.60 60.05 -57.58
C LEU A 50 8.11 59.95 -57.90
N ILE A 51 8.96 60.58 -57.08
CA ILE A 51 10.43 60.49 -57.18
C ILE A 51 10.86 59.09 -56.67
N PRO A 52 11.36 58.18 -57.52
CA PRO A 52 11.62 56.78 -57.14
C PRO A 52 12.61 56.60 -55.97
N ARG A 53 13.47 57.59 -55.73
CA ARG A 53 14.45 57.56 -54.63
C ARG A 53 13.83 57.68 -53.24
N LEU A 54 12.69 58.36 -53.08
CA LEU A 54 12.06 58.55 -51.77
C LEU A 54 11.35 57.29 -51.27
N ALA A 55 10.72 56.55 -52.19
CA ALA A 55 10.11 55.26 -51.90
C ALA A 55 11.16 54.20 -51.52
N SER A 56 12.32 54.19 -52.20
CA SER A 56 13.44 53.31 -51.83
C SER A 56 13.93 53.58 -50.40
N ASN A 57 14.10 54.86 -50.02
CA ASN A 57 14.65 55.23 -48.72
C ASN A 57 13.72 54.92 -47.53
N LEU A 58 12.40 54.96 -47.72
CA LEU A 58 11.40 54.64 -46.68
C LEU A 58 11.41 53.15 -46.28
N TYR A 59 11.82 52.25 -47.19
CA TYR A 59 11.85 50.82 -46.94
C TYR A 59 13.25 50.28 -46.59
N THR A 60 14.31 51.08 -46.72
CA THR A 60 15.69 50.62 -46.50
C THR A 60 16.43 51.32 -45.35
N LEU A 61 15.94 52.43 -44.80
CA LEU A 61 16.65 53.20 -43.76
C LEU A 61 15.92 53.22 -42.41
N PRO A 62 16.64 53.14 -41.26
CA PRO A 62 16.06 53.25 -39.92
C PRO A 62 15.40 54.63 -39.68
N SER A 63 14.36 54.67 -38.83
CA SER A 63 13.53 55.87 -38.59
C SER A 63 14.33 57.10 -38.14
N GLU A 64 15.44 56.91 -37.43
CA GLU A 64 16.32 57.98 -36.94
C GLU A 64 17.01 58.74 -38.09
N VAL A 65 17.43 58.04 -39.15
CA VAL A 65 18.11 58.62 -40.33
C VAL A 65 17.11 59.35 -41.24
N LEU A 66 15.86 58.87 -41.29
CA LEU A 66 14.79 59.53 -42.04
C LEU A 66 14.37 60.85 -41.39
N MET A 67 14.34 60.92 -40.06
CA MET A 67 14.00 62.14 -39.31
C MET A 67 15.10 63.21 -39.40
N ASP A 68 16.39 62.83 -39.38
CA ASP A 68 17.51 63.76 -39.58
C ASP A 68 17.52 64.35 -41.01
N GLY A 69 17.24 63.53 -42.02
CA GLY A 69 17.10 63.98 -43.41
C GLY A 69 15.92 64.94 -43.62
N ALA A 70 14.78 64.65 -42.99
CA ALA A 70 13.60 65.52 -43.04
C ALA A 70 13.81 66.85 -42.29
N ALA A 71 14.46 66.82 -41.12
CA ALA A 71 14.82 68.01 -40.37
C ALA A 71 15.78 68.93 -41.14
N LYS A 72 16.81 68.36 -41.79
CA LYS A 72 17.75 69.11 -42.65
C LYS A 72 17.08 69.72 -43.89
N ALA A 73 16.12 69.01 -44.49
CA ALA A 73 15.35 69.54 -45.61
C ALA A 73 14.42 70.69 -45.19
N MET A 74 13.80 70.61 -44.01
CA MET A 74 12.96 71.68 -43.46
C MET A 74 13.75 72.97 -43.14
N VAL A 75 15.00 72.84 -42.68
CA VAL A 75 15.92 73.99 -42.46
C VAL A 75 16.31 74.67 -43.78
N LEU A 76 16.51 73.90 -44.85
CA LEU A 76 16.81 74.45 -46.19
C LEU A 76 15.64 75.25 -46.78
N VAL A 77 14.39 74.83 -46.54
CA VAL A 77 13.19 75.55 -47.00
C VAL A 77 12.94 76.82 -46.19
N SER A 78 13.21 76.79 -44.87
CA SER A 78 13.08 77.97 -44.00
C SER A 78 14.19 79.01 -44.23
N ALA A 79 15.40 78.59 -44.63
CA ALA A 79 16.47 79.52 -45.05
C ALA A 79 16.16 80.25 -46.37
N PHE A 80 15.39 79.64 -47.28
CA PHE A 80 14.93 80.28 -48.53
C PHE A 80 13.86 81.35 -48.27
N SER A 81 13.11 81.24 -47.17
CA SER A 81 12.00 82.14 -46.84
C SER A 81 12.43 83.45 -46.15
N VAL A 82 13.69 83.58 -45.71
CA VAL A 82 14.22 84.77 -45.02
C VAL A 82 14.99 85.73 -45.97
N SER A 83 15.18 85.36 -47.23
CA SER A 83 15.94 86.17 -48.22
C SER A 83 15.05 86.80 -49.31
N SER A 84 13.91 87.40 -48.95
CA SER A 84 12.98 88.03 -49.90
C SER A 84 12.42 89.39 -49.43
N HIS A 85 13.25 90.24 -48.80
CA HIS A 85 12.87 91.61 -48.42
C HIS A 85 13.99 92.64 -48.73
N VAL A 86 14.32 92.88 -50.01
CA VAL A 86 14.87 94.16 -50.53
C VAL A 86 14.48 94.32 -52.02
N PHE A 87 13.80 95.43 -52.36
CA PHE A 87 13.20 95.88 -53.66
C PHE A 87 14.20 96.10 -54.84
N PRO A 88 13.83 96.44 -56.12
CA PRO A 88 12.54 96.95 -56.68
C PRO A 88 12.06 96.36 -58.07
N PRO A 89 10.92 96.85 -58.65
CA PRO A 89 10.29 96.32 -59.88
C PRO A 89 10.66 97.11 -61.16
N PHE A 90 10.87 96.45 -62.31
CA PHE A 90 10.59 96.98 -63.66
C PHE A 90 10.68 95.90 -64.78
N PHE A 91 9.98 96.18 -65.88
CA PHE A 91 9.43 95.31 -66.93
C PHE A 91 10.35 94.55 -67.91
N CYS A 92 9.82 93.41 -68.40
CA CYS A 92 9.76 92.80 -69.76
C CYS A 92 11.03 92.64 -70.62
N THR A 93 11.27 91.50 -71.28
CA THR A 93 10.48 90.74 -72.30
C THR A 93 11.08 89.31 -72.38
N ASP A 94 10.46 88.20 -72.83
CA ASP A 94 9.31 87.94 -73.69
C ASP A 94 8.80 86.48 -73.49
N ARG A 95 7.53 86.30 -73.89
CA ARG A 95 6.59 85.16 -73.78
C ARG A 95 6.84 83.94 -74.70
N PRO A 96 5.99 82.87 -74.66
CA PRO A 96 5.06 82.42 -73.60
C PRO A 96 4.96 80.89 -73.36
N SER A 97 4.48 80.56 -72.13
CA SER A 97 3.50 79.50 -71.75
C SER A 97 3.80 78.03 -72.07
N GLY A 98 3.83 77.12 -71.10
CA GLY A 98 2.81 76.88 -70.06
C GLY A 98 2.13 75.56 -70.40
N PHE A 99 2.13 74.52 -69.56
CA PHE A 99 0.88 74.06 -68.92
C PHE A 99 1.07 72.90 -67.90
N GLN A 100 2.28 72.47 -67.51
CA GLN A 100 2.44 71.22 -66.73
C GLN A 100 2.94 71.34 -65.28
N ASN A 101 3.53 72.45 -64.84
CA ASN A 101 4.13 72.56 -63.50
C ASN A 101 3.11 72.97 -62.40
N GLN A 102 2.03 73.65 -62.76
CA GLN A 102 0.97 74.03 -61.82
C GLN A 102 0.21 72.82 -61.27
N HIS A 103 0.00 71.78 -62.09
CA HIS A 103 -0.71 70.57 -61.65
C HIS A 103 0.12 69.71 -60.68
N TYR A 104 1.45 69.67 -60.86
CA TYR A 104 2.37 68.98 -59.96
C TYR A 104 2.47 69.67 -58.60
N GLN A 105 2.59 71.00 -58.61
CA GLN A 105 2.62 71.79 -57.38
C GLN A 105 1.29 71.72 -56.64
N ALA A 106 0.15 71.83 -57.35
CA ALA A 106 -1.17 71.67 -56.75
C ALA A 106 -1.34 70.29 -56.09
N ALA A 107 -1.01 69.19 -56.77
CA ALA A 107 -1.15 67.84 -56.22
C ALA A 107 -0.24 67.57 -55.01
N LEU A 108 0.94 68.17 -54.94
CA LEU A 108 1.81 68.10 -53.76
C LEU A 108 1.27 68.91 -52.59
N PHE A 109 0.77 70.12 -52.84
CA PHE A 109 0.12 70.93 -51.82
C PHE A 109 -1.11 70.23 -51.26
N ASP A 110 -1.93 69.61 -52.12
CA ASP A 110 -3.10 68.83 -51.71
C ASP A 110 -2.69 67.64 -50.84
N ARG A 111 -1.68 66.86 -51.23
CA ARG A 111 -1.21 65.71 -50.43
C ARG A 111 -0.62 66.12 -49.07
N VAL A 112 0.13 67.23 -49.01
CA VAL A 112 0.65 67.77 -47.74
C VAL A 112 -0.48 68.29 -46.87
N HIS A 113 -1.49 68.92 -47.49
CA HIS A 113 -2.69 69.36 -46.80
C HIS A 113 -3.49 68.17 -46.25
N ASP A 114 -3.71 67.12 -47.03
CA ASP A 114 -4.39 65.89 -46.63
C ASP A 114 -3.65 65.16 -45.50
N ALA A 115 -2.31 65.05 -45.60
CA ALA A 115 -1.49 64.50 -44.53
C ALA A 115 -1.55 65.36 -43.27
N GLY A 116 -1.57 66.69 -43.42
CA GLY A 116 -1.79 67.64 -42.34
C GLY A 116 -3.13 67.43 -41.65
N GLN A 117 -4.22 67.26 -42.42
CA GLN A 117 -5.54 66.96 -41.89
C GLN A 117 -5.58 65.63 -41.12
N MET A 118 -4.90 64.59 -41.63
CA MET A 118 -4.80 63.29 -40.93
C MET A 118 -4.01 63.39 -39.62
N ILE A 119 -2.91 64.14 -39.60
CA ILE A 119 -2.11 64.35 -38.38
C ILE A 119 -2.94 65.10 -37.34
N THR A 120 -3.65 66.16 -37.73
CA THR A 120 -4.55 66.90 -36.82
C THR A 120 -5.70 66.01 -36.32
N SER A 121 -6.26 65.15 -37.17
CA SER A 121 -7.28 64.18 -36.76
C SER A 121 -6.76 63.15 -35.76
N LEU A 122 -5.54 62.63 -35.97
CA LEU A 122 -4.91 61.67 -35.07
C LEU A 122 -4.52 62.31 -33.74
N ASP A 123 -4.02 63.55 -33.75
CA ASP A 123 -3.71 64.33 -32.55
C ASP A 123 -4.98 64.56 -31.71
N GLY A 124 -6.10 64.87 -32.37
CA GLY A 124 -7.43 64.92 -31.73
C GLY A 124 -7.86 63.59 -31.09
N LYS A 125 -7.56 62.44 -31.70
CA LYS A 125 -7.86 61.12 -31.12
C LYS A 125 -6.93 60.76 -29.96
N VAL A 126 -5.64 61.09 -30.07
CA VAL A 126 -4.65 60.84 -29.00
C VAL A 126 -4.96 61.70 -27.77
N THR A 127 -5.35 62.95 -27.96
CA THR A 127 -5.80 63.82 -26.86
C THR A 127 -7.09 63.30 -26.23
N LEU A 128 -8.05 62.83 -27.03
CA LEU A 128 -9.27 62.20 -26.52
C LEU A 128 -8.99 60.91 -25.73
N LEU A 129 -8.14 60.01 -26.23
CA LEU A 129 -7.75 58.80 -25.50
C LEU A 129 -6.97 59.10 -24.22
N ARG A 130 -6.12 60.14 -24.23
CA ARG A 130 -5.43 60.60 -23.00
C ARG A 130 -6.43 61.12 -21.98
N GLN A 131 -7.45 61.87 -22.42
CA GLN A 131 -8.52 62.34 -21.56
C GLN A 131 -9.34 61.17 -21.03
N GLU A 132 -9.78 60.23 -21.87
CA GLU A 132 -10.51 59.04 -21.43
C GLU A 132 -9.68 58.17 -20.46
N LEU A 133 -8.37 58.02 -20.68
CA LEU A 133 -7.49 57.32 -19.73
C LEU A 133 -7.37 58.07 -18.40
N GLN A 134 -7.37 59.41 -18.43
CA GLN A 134 -7.34 60.21 -17.22
C GLN A 134 -8.70 60.17 -16.49
N ASP A 135 -9.81 60.24 -17.21
CA ASP A 135 -11.16 60.10 -16.68
C ASP A 135 -11.43 58.70 -16.14
N LEU A 136 -10.87 57.63 -16.73
CA LEU A 136 -10.91 56.28 -16.18
C LEU A 136 -10.05 56.14 -14.91
N LYS A 137 -8.95 56.88 -14.84
CA LYS A 137 -8.06 56.92 -13.67
C LYS A 137 -8.65 57.73 -12.51
N GLU A 138 -9.34 58.82 -12.81
CA GLU A 138 -10.01 59.69 -11.83
C GLU A 138 -11.42 59.19 -11.49
N GLY A 139 -12.10 58.52 -12.44
CA GLY A 139 -13.45 57.95 -12.31
C GLY A 139 -13.49 56.56 -11.67
N GLY A 140 -12.34 55.88 -11.54
CA GLY A 140 -12.22 54.72 -10.67
C GLY A 140 -12.45 55.14 -9.22
N ASN A 141 -13.58 54.76 -8.64
CA ASN A 141 -13.94 55.15 -7.28
C ASN A 141 -12.83 54.71 -6.29
N PRO A 142 -12.03 55.65 -5.73
CA PRO A 142 -10.92 55.31 -4.85
C PRO A 142 -11.39 54.58 -3.59
N ASP A 143 -12.62 54.84 -3.13
CA ASP A 143 -13.21 54.14 -2.00
C ASP A 143 -13.52 52.67 -2.33
N ALA A 144 -13.92 52.38 -3.57
CA ALA A 144 -14.15 51.01 -4.02
C ALA A 144 -12.84 50.22 -4.16
N VAL A 145 -11.76 50.88 -4.62
CA VAL A 145 -10.41 50.29 -4.68
C VAL A 145 -9.87 50.04 -3.27
N ALA A 146 -9.94 51.02 -2.37
CA ALA A 146 -9.53 50.86 -0.99
C ALA A 146 -10.33 49.75 -0.28
N ALA A 147 -11.64 49.66 -0.50
CA ALA A 147 -12.46 48.57 0.03
C ALA A 147 -12.06 47.20 -0.53
N ALA A 148 -11.68 47.11 -1.81
CA ALA A 148 -11.19 45.87 -2.42
C ALA A 148 -9.81 45.48 -1.87
N GLU A 149 -8.91 46.43 -1.66
CA GLU A 149 -7.59 46.21 -1.04
C GLU A 149 -7.72 45.72 0.40
N VAL A 150 -8.59 46.34 1.21
CA VAL A 150 -8.88 45.88 2.58
C VAL A 150 -9.41 44.45 2.57
N ARG A 151 -10.38 44.13 1.70
CA ARG A 151 -10.90 42.76 1.57
C ARG A 151 -9.82 41.77 1.09
N ALA A 152 -8.92 42.19 0.21
CA ALA A 152 -7.80 41.36 -0.24
C ALA A 152 -6.83 41.08 0.92
N ALA A 153 -6.52 42.08 1.75
CA ALA A 153 -5.69 41.92 2.93
C ALA A 153 -6.34 41.01 3.99
N GLU A 154 -7.64 41.15 4.23
CA GLU A 154 -8.42 40.25 5.12
C GLU A 154 -8.41 38.81 4.60
N ALA A 155 -8.67 38.61 3.30
CA ALA A 155 -8.62 37.29 2.68
C ALA A 155 -7.22 36.67 2.77
N GLN A 156 -6.16 37.46 2.57
CA GLN A 156 -4.78 37.01 2.71
C GLN A 156 -4.47 36.59 4.16
N SER A 157 -4.91 37.35 5.15
CA SER A 157 -4.78 37.00 6.57
C SER A 157 -5.49 35.67 6.89
N LEU A 158 -6.70 35.47 6.36
CA LEU A 158 -7.44 34.21 6.51
C LEU A 158 -6.71 33.02 5.88
N VAL A 159 -6.12 33.21 4.70
CA VAL A 159 -5.32 32.17 4.02
C VAL A 159 -4.11 31.79 4.86
N GLU A 160 -3.35 32.75 5.38
CA GLU A 160 -2.19 32.47 6.23
C GLU A 160 -2.59 31.77 7.53
N HIS A 161 -3.69 32.20 8.16
CA HIS A 161 -4.22 31.53 9.35
C HIS A 161 -4.68 30.09 9.06
N LEU A 162 -5.35 29.85 7.93
CA LEU A 162 -5.74 28.49 7.52
C LEU A 162 -4.54 27.61 7.17
N ARG A 163 -3.48 28.20 6.61
CA ARG A 163 -2.22 27.52 6.33
C ARG A 163 -1.56 27.03 7.61
N VAL A 164 -1.46 27.88 8.64
CA VAL A 164 -0.94 27.48 9.96
C VAL A 164 -1.77 26.35 10.58
N LYS A 165 -3.10 26.45 10.55
CA LYS A 165 -3.98 25.38 11.05
C LYS A 165 -3.81 24.05 10.30
N LEU A 166 -3.57 24.11 8.99
CA LEU A 166 -3.30 22.92 8.19
C LEU A 166 -1.97 22.28 8.59
N ASP A 167 -0.94 23.08 8.83
CA ASP A 167 0.37 22.60 9.27
C ASP A 167 0.31 21.98 10.68
N GLU A 168 -0.43 22.59 11.62
CA GLU A 168 -0.70 22.03 12.94
C GLU A 168 -1.44 20.68 12.84
N ALA A 169 -2.51 20.62 12.06
CA ALA A 169 -3.28 19.39 11.84
C ALA A 169 -2.43 18.29 11.18
N ASN A 170 -1.55 18.65 10.24
CA ASN A 170 -0.59 17.71 9.64
C ASN A 170 0.42 17.20 10.67
N GLY A 171 0.91 18.06 11.57
CA GLY A 171 1.77 17.67 12.69
C GLY A 171 1.07 16.67 13.62
N HIS A 172 -0.18 16.95 14.00
CA HIS A 172 -0.98 16.02 14.79
C HIS A 172 -1.19 14.67 14.08
N ARG A 173 -1.50 14.68 12.78
CA ARG A 173 -1.64 13.46 11.98
C ARG A 173 -0.35 12.64 11.98
N ALA A 174 0.79 13.28 11.74
CA ALA A 174 2.08 12.60 11.71
C ALA A 174 2.43 11.97 13.08
N SER A 175 2.13 12.68 14.19
CA SER A 175 2.28 12.14 15.53
C SER A 175 1.41 10.90 15.76
N MET A 176 0.11 10.98 15.40
CA MET A 176 -0.80 9.85 15.55
C MET A 176 -0.39 8.65 14.68
N GLU A 177 0.13 8.90 13.48
CA GLU A 177 0.62 7.85 12.59
C GLU A 177 1.85 7.13 13.18
N ALA A 178 2.77 7.86 13.81
CA ALA A 178 3.90 7.26 14.53
C ALA A 178 3.44 6.40 15.71
N ASP A 179 2.47 6.88 16.49
CA ASP A 179 1.89 6.11 17.60
C ASP A 179 1.16 4.85 17.12
N LEU A 180 0.44 4.93 15.99
CA LEU A 180 -0.20 3.77 15.36
C LEU A 180 0.84 2.75 14.89
N GLU A 181 1.94 3.19 14.31
CA GLU A 181 3.00 2.29 13.87
C GLU A 181 3.69 1.60 15.05
N LYS A 182 3.91 2.34 16.15
CA LYS A 182 4.38 1.76 17.40
C LYS A 182 3.41 0.69 17.91
N ALA A 183 2.12 1.00 18.00
CA ALA A 183 1.10 0.05 18.45
C ALA A 183 1.00 -1.19 17.54
N ARG A 184 1.14 -1.02 16.22
CA ARG A 184 1.21 -2.13 15.25
C ARG A 184 2.42 -3.03 15.50
N SER A 185 3.59 -2.44 15.75
CA SER A 185 4.80 -3.20 16.07
C SER A 185 4.67 -3.99 17.37
N GLU A 186 4.04 -3.41 18.39
CA GLU A 186 3.74 -4.06 19.67
C GLU A 186 2.74 -5.21 19.48
N SER A 187 1.65 -5.00 18.73
CA SER A 187 0.69 -6.06 18.39
C SER A 187 1.37 -7.22 17.67
N ALA A 188 2.20 -6.93 16.65
CA ALA A 188 2.93 -7.96 15.92
C ALA A 188 3.94 -8.71 16.82
N SER A 189 4.47 -8.07 17.86
CA SER A 189 5.34 -8.73 18.84
C SER A 189 4.56 -9.68 19.75
N LEU A 190 3.38 -9.26 20.22
CA LEU A 190 2.49 -10.08 21.04
C LEU A 190 1.92 -11.26 20.26
N GLU A 191 1.57 -11.07 18.98
CA GLU A 191 1.12 -12.16 18.11
C GLU A 191 2.18 -13.25 17.95
N ARG A 192 3.46 -12.87 17.81
CA ARG A 192 4.58 -13.81 17.78
C ARG A 192 4.73 -14.56 19.11
N GLN A 193 4.59 -13.87 20.25
CA GLN A 193 4.62 -14.50 21.57
C GLN A 193 3.46 -15.49 21.77
N LEU A 194 2.26 -15.14 21.30
CA LEU A 194 1.11 -16.04 21.34
C LEU A 194 1.31 -17.27 20.46
N ALA A 195 1.97 -17.13 19.31
CA ALA A 195 2.31 -18.27 18.46
C ALA A 195 3.29 -19.22 19.15
N ASP A 196 4.36 -18.70 19.76
CA ASP A 196 5.35 -19.48 20.52
C ASP A 196 4.70 -20.22 21.71
N LEU A 197 3.87 -19.53 22.49
CA LEU A 197 3.16 -20.15 23.61
C LEU A 197 2.19 -21.25 23.16
N ARG A 198 1.54 -21.10 22.00
CA ARG A 198 0.66 -22.12 21.42
C ARG A 198 1.42 -23.36 20.99
N GLU A 199 2.59 -23.19 20.38
CA GLU A 199 3.48 -24.29 20.00
C GLU A 199 3.92 -25.07 21.25
N ARG A 200 4.44 -24.36 22.26
CA ARG A 200 4.86 -24.97 23.53
C ARG A 200 3.72 -25.68 24.27
N LEU A 201 2.51 -25.14 24.21
CA LEU A 201 1.32 -25.81 24.76
C LEU A 201 1.06 -27.11 24.00
N GLY A 202 1.09 -27.07 22.66
CA GLY A 202 0.93 -28.25 21.80
C GLY A 202 1.96 -29.35 22.12
N ASP A 203 3.23 -28.99 22.30
CA ASP A 203 4.28 -29.92 22.70
C ASP A 203 4.00 -30.55 24.06
N SER A 204 3.63 -29.73 25.05
CA SER A 204 3.31 -30.21 26.40
C SER A 204 2.08 -31.13 26.43
N GLU A 205 1.06 -30.83 25.63
CA GLU A 205 -0.10 -31.69 25.46
C GLU A 205 0.28 -33.02 24.79
N GLY A 206 1.16 -32.99 23.79
CA GLY A 206 1.72 -34.18 23.16
C GLY A 206 2.45 -35.07 24.16
N GLN A 207 3.30 -34.48 25.01
CA GLN A 207 3.99 -35.17 26.10
C GLN A 207 3.01 -35.78 27.10
N LEU A 208 1.97 -35.04 27.52
CA LEU A 208 0.94 -35.56 28.41
C LEU A 208 0.16 -36.73 27.81
N ARG A 209 -0.16 -36.67 26.50
CA ARG A 209 -0.82 -37.78 25.79
C ARG A 209 0.08 -39.02 25.76
N SER A 210 1.38 -38.85 25.51
CA SER A 210 2.36 -39.94 25.53
C SER A 210 2.49 -40.55 26.94
N ALA A 211 2.67 -39.72 27.96
CA ALA A 211 2.76 -40.19 29.35
C ALA A 211 1.48 -40.92 29.78
N ARG A 212 0.30 -40.43 29.38
CA ARG A 212 -0.97 -41.10 29.64
C ARG A 212 -1.05 -42.46 28.94
N ALA A 213 -0.57 -42.57 27.71
CA ALA A 213 -0.52 -43.86 27.00
C ALA A 213 0.39 -44.87 27.72
N GLN A 214 1.55 -44.42 28.21
CA GLN A 214 2.45 -45.26 29.01
C GLN A 214 1.80 -45.72 30.31
N VAL A 215 1.13 -44.83 31.05
CA VAL A 215 0.40 -45.21 32.26
C VAL A 215 -0.67 -46.26 31.97
N ARG A 216 -1.42 -46.10 30.86
CA ARG A 216 -2.43 -47.09 30.45
C ARG A 216 -1.81 -48.45 30.14
N GLN A 217 -0.64 -48.47 29.50
CA GLN A 217 0.10 -49.69 29.25
C GLN A 217 0.54 -50.35 30.56
N MET A 218 1.13 -49.58 31.48
CA MET A 218 1.52 -50.09 32.80
C MET A 218 0.32 -50.63 33.59
N GLU A 219 -0.83 -49.96 33.53
CA GLU A 219 -2.07 -50.45 34.15
C GLU A 219 -2.48 -51.82 33.59
N THR A 220 -2.37 -52.03 32.27
CA THR A 220 -2.66 -53.34 31.66
C THR A 220 -1.67 -54.42 32.09
N GLU A 221 -0.37 -54.10 32.13
CA GLU A 221 0.67 -55.05 32.58
C GLU A 221 0.48 -55.42 34.06
N LEU A 222 0.11 -54.46 34.91
CA LEU A 222 -0.21 -54.71 36.32
C LEU A 222 -1.46 -55.58 36.49
N LEU A 223 -2.48 -55.40 35.65
CA LEU A 223 -3.67 -56.25 35.65
C LEU A 223 -3.33 -57.69 35.25
N ASP A 224 -2.51 -57.89 34.21
CA ASP A 224 -2.07 -59.21 33.77
C ASP A 224 -1.21 -59.90 34.85
N LEU A 225 -0.32 -59.15 35.50
CA LEU A 225 0.46 -59.65 36.62
C LEU A 225 -0.43 -60.03 37.82
N ALA A 226 -1.44 -59.24 38.14
CA ALA A 226 -2.39 -59.55 39.21
C ALA A 226 -3.18 -60.82 38.91
N GLN A 227 -3.63 -61.01 37.67
CA GLN A 227 -4.34 -62.24 37.25
C GLN A 227 -3.43 -63.47 37.31
N SER A 228 -2.18 -63.37 36.84
CA SER A 228 -1.23 -64.49 36.91
C SER A 228 -0.88 -64.87 38.34
N LYS A 229 -0.73 -63.89 39.24
CA LYS A 229 -0.55 -64.13 40.67
C LYS A 229 -1.74 -64.87 41.28
N GLU A 230 -2.96 -64.48 40.95
CA GLU A 230 -4.15 -65.15 41.49
C GLU A 230 -4.29 -66.57 40.95
N ALA A 231 -3.96 -66.81 39.67
CA ALA A 231 -3.88 -68.15 39.10
C ALA A 231 -2.86 -69.03 39.84
N LEU A 232 -1.67 -68.49 40.13
CA LEU A 232 -0.64 -69.18 40.94
C LEU A 232 -1.13 -69.51 42.35
N ARG A 233 -1.86 -68.59 42.99
CA ARG A 233 -2.44 -68.79 44.32
C ARG A 233 -3.46 -69.93 44.36
N GLU A 234 -4.21 -70.10 43.29
CA GLU A 234 -5.18 -71.18 43.13
C GLU A 234 -4.53 -72.54 42.78
N ASP A 235 -3.49 -72.54 41.95
CA ASP A 235 -2.89 -73.77 41.43
C ASP A 235 -1.82 -74.37 42.35
N LEU A 236 -1.08 -73.54 43.08
CA LEU A 236 -0.01 -74.00 43.97
C LEU A 236 -0.53 -74.93 45.08
N PRO A 237 -1.61 -74.60 45.82
CA PRO A 237 -2.17 -75.51 46.84
C PRO A 237 -2.66 -76.81 46.23
N LYS A 238 -3.32 -76.76 45.07
CA LYS A 238 -3.79 -77.97 44.36
C LYS A 238 -2.62 -78.89 44.02
N ARG A 239 -1.51 -78.34 43.53
CA ARG A 239 -0.29 -79.09 43.20
C ARG A 239 0.39 -79.66 44.44
N VAL A 240 0.50 -78.88 45.53
CA VAL A 240 1.09 -79.32 46.81
C VAL A 240 0.25 -80.44 47.44
N VAL A 241 -1.07 -80.30 47.49
CA VAL A 241 -1.98 -81.33 48.02
C VAL A 241 -1.90 -82.60 47.20
N LYS A 242 -1.86 -82.49 45.86
CA LYS A 242 -1.67 -83.66 44.98
C LYS A 242 -0.37 -84.39 45.29
N LYS A 243 0.75 -83.66 45.37
CA LYS A 243 2.07 -84.23 45.69
C LYS A 243 2.12 -84.85 47.09
N TYR A 244 1.46 -84.25 48.07
CA TYR A 244 1.35 -84.81 49.42
C TYR A 244 0.57 -86.12 49.44
N LYS A 245 -0.56 -86.20 48.72
CA LYS A 245 -1.33 -87.45 48.57
C LYS A 245 -0.54 -88.57 47.89
N GLU A 246 0.42 -88.22 47.04
CA GLU A 246 1.33 -89.17 46.36
C GLU A 246 2.54 -89.56 47.23
N SER A 247 2.73 -88.95 48.41
CA SER A 247 3.88 -89.23 49.27
C SER A 247 3.68 -90.50 50.12
N SER A 248 4.77 -91.24 50.35
CA SER A 248 4.77 -92.44 51.19
C SER A 248 4.33 -92.18 52.63
N GLY A 249 4.63 -90.99 53.17
CA GLY A 249 4.19 -90.58 54.50
C GLY A 249 2.67 -90.49 54.63
N PHE A 250 1.98 -90.02 53.59
CA PHE A 250 0.51 -89.99 53.54
C PHE A 250 -0.07 -91.41 53.47
N GLU A 251 0.49 -92.26 52.60
CA GLU A 251 0.08 -93.67 52.47
C GLU A 251 0.25 -94.44 53.80
N MET A 252 1.43 -94.34 54.42
CA MET A 252 1.70 -94.95 55.72
C MET A 252 0.80 -94.37 56.82
N GLY A 253 0.48 -93.08 56.75
CA GLY A 253 -0.50 -92.43 57.64
C GLY A 253 -1.89 -93.04 57.52
N LEU A 254 -2.36 -93.32 56.29
CA LEU A 254 -3.65 -94.00 56.05
C LEU A 254 -3.64 -95.43 56.61
N VAL A 255 -2.55 -96.18 56.44
CA VAL A 255 -2.40 -97.53 57.01
C VAL A 255 -2.46 -97.48 58.54
N ARG A 256 -1.74 -96.53 59.17
CA ARG A 256 -1.75 -96.35 60.63
C ARG A 256 -3.15 -95.96 61.13
N MET A 257 -3.84 -95.02 60.46
CA MET A 257 -5.23 -94.65 60.77
C MET A 257 -6.21 -95.82 60.63
N GLY A 258 -6.08 -96.64 59.58
CA GLY A 258 -6.88 -97.84 59.37
C GLY A 258 -6.71 -98.87 60.49
N ARG A 259 -5.46 -99.10 60.93
CA ARG A 259 -5.16 -99.99 62.06
C ARG A 259 -5.79 -99.50 63.37
N VAL A 260 -5.65 -98.21 63.69
CA VAL A 260 -6.26 -97.62 64.90
C VAL A 260 -7.79 -97.72 64.88
N SER A 261 -8.41 -97.50 63.70
CA SER A 261 -9.87 -97.63 63.55
C SER A 261 -10.34 -99.07 63.72
N LEU A 262 -9.59 -100.04 63.17
CA LEU A 262 -9.87 -101.47 63.32
C LEU A 262 -9.70 -101.92 64.77
N GLU A 263 -8.62 -101.49 65.42
CA GLU A 263 -8.35 -101.73 66.84
C GLU A 263 -9.48 -101.18 67.72
N TYR A 264 -9.89 -99.92 67.51
CA TYR A 264 -11.01 -99.33 68.24
C TYR A 264 -12.32 -100.11 68.03
N GLY A 265 -12.63 -100.50 66.79
CA GLY A 265 -13.79 -101.33 66.48
C GLY A 265 -13.75 -102.72 67.14
N TYR A 266 -12.56 -103.31 67.21
CA TYR A 266 -12.31 -104.58 67.90
C TYR A 266 -12.52 -104.43 69.41
N GLN A 267 -11.89 -103.43 70.05
CA GLN A 267 -12.06 -103.16 71.48
C GLN A 267 -13.53 -102.95 71.85
N LEU A 268 -14.28 -102.19 71.04
CA LEU A 268 -15.69 -101.95 71.25
C LEU A 268 -16.53 -103.24 71.12
N SER A 269 -16.20 -104.09 70.15
CA SER A 269 -16.87 -105.38 69.94
C SER A 269 -16.58 -106.36 71.07
N LEU A 270 -15.33 -106.38 71.52
CA LEU A 270 -14.86 -107.16 72.66
C LEU A 270 -15.60 -106.76 73.94
N ALA A 271 -15.68 -105.46 74.24
CA ALA A 271 -16.41 -104.94 75.39
C ALA A 271 -17.91 -105.29 75.33
N ARG A 272 -18.54 -105.22 74.15
CA ARG A 272 -19.94 -105.63 73.95
C ARG A 272 -20.16 -107.13 74.16
N LEU A 273 -19.23 -107.96 73.71
CA LEU A 273 -19.28 -109.41 73.88
C LEU A 273 -19.16 -109.79 75.36
N GLN A 274 -18.18 -109.21 76.06
CA GLN A 274 -17.96 -109.42 77.49
C GLN A 274 -19.16 -108.97 78.34
N ALA A 275 -19.79 -107.84 77.98
CA ALA A 275 -20.99 -107.35 78.66
C ALA A 275 -22.20 -108.30 78.50
N ARG A 276 -22.29 -109.07 77.41
CA ARG A 276 -23.36 -110.04 77.17
C ARG A 276 -23.06 -111.44 77.72
N HIS A 277 -21.79 -111.82 77.80
CA HIS A 277 -21.37 -113.17 78.21
C HIS A 277 -20.14 -113.10 79.14
N PRO A 278 -20.34 -112.92 80.47
CA PRO A 278 -19.27 -112.61 81.44
C PRO A 278 -18.23 -113.71 81.71
N GLY A 279 -18.30 -114.87 81.04
CA GLY A 279 -17.44 -116.03 81.28
C GLY A 279 -16.70 -116.56 80.06
N VAL A 280 -16.67 -115.80 78.95
CA VAL A 280 -15.95 -116.18 77.72
C VAL A 280 -14.49 -115.76 77.83
N GLU A 281 -13.57 -116.73 77.87
CA GLU A 281 -12.13 -116.51 77.74
C GLU A 281 -11.79 -116.25 76.27
N ILE A 282 -11.09 -115.16 76.00
CA ILE A 282 -10.69 -114.74 74.65
C ILE A 282 -9.17 -114.78 74.59
N GLU A 283 -8.65 -115.47 73.58
CA GLU A 283 -7.22 -115.60 73.30
C GLU A 283 -6.60 -114.21 73.02
N LEU A 284 -5.36 -114.01 73.47
CA LEU A 284 -4.65 -112.72 73.58
C LEU A 284 -4.97 -111.71 72.46
N ASP A 285 -5.30 -110.48 72.86
CA ASP A 285 -5.65 -109.38 71.96
C ASP A 285 -4.51 -109.09 70.94
N PRO A 286 -4.77 -109.26 69.64
CA PRO A 286 -3.79 -109.05 68.57
C PRO A 286 -3.20 -107.63 68.51
N PHE A 287 -3.82 -106.64 69.16
CA PHE A 287 -3.40 -105.24 69.13
C PHE A 287 -2.58 -104.79 70.36
N VAL A 288 -2.48 -105.61 71.42
CA VAL A 288 -1.74 -105.26 72.67
C VAL A 288 -0.22 -105.15 72.45
N THR A 289 0.30 -105.64 71.33
CA THR A 289 1.66 -105.30 70.88
C THR A 289 1.67 -103.91 70.24
N LEU A 290 1.84 -102.90 71.09
CA LEU A 290 2.04 -101.51 70.69
C LEU A 290 3.33 -101.38 69.85
N PRO A 291 3.37 -100.55 68.79
CA PRO A 291 4.58 -99.83 68.47
C PRO A 291 4.70 -98.72 69.54
N GLU A 292 5.46 -98.97 70.60
CA GLU A 292 6.02 -97.86 71.38
C GLU A 292 6.73 -96.93 70.40
N ASP A 293 6.45 -95.62 70.44
CA ASP A 293 7.15 -94.58 69.67
C ASP A 293 8.65 -94.45 70.09
N ALA A 294 9.27 -95.54 70.56
CA ALA A 294 10.60 -95.61 71.15
C ALA A 294 11.74 -95.44 70.13
N ASP A 295 11.48 -95.62 68.83
CA ASP A 295 12.53 -95.59 67.80
C ASP A 295 12.49 -94.37 66.86
N VAL A 296 11.65 -93.36 67.15
CA VAL A 296 11.67 -92.09 66.41
C VAL A 296 12.43 -91.06 67.24
N PRO A 297 13.72 -90.77 66.94
CA PRO A 297 14.44 -89.73 67.66
C PRO A 297 13.79 -88.37 67.37
N MET A 298 13.11 -87.78 68.35
CA MET A 298 12.71 -86.37 68.30
C MET A 298 13.97 -85.51 68.46
N ALA A 299 14.42 -84.88 67.37
CA ALA A 299 15.42 -83.82 67.46
C ALA A 299 14.81 -82.63 68.22
N ASN A 300 15.49 -82.15 69.26
CA ASN A 300 14.91 -81.18 70.21
C ASN A 300 14.62 -79.79 69.61
N GLU A 301 15.20 -79.41 68.47
CA GLU A 301 14.89 -78.14 67.80
C GLU A 301 15.11 -78.30 66.30
N GLN A 302 14.04 -78.19 65.51
CA GLN A 302 14.12 -78.04 64.06
C GLN A 302 13.87 -76.56 63.75
N PRO A 303 14.88 -75.80 63.29
CA PRO A 303 14.67 -74.38 62.99
C PRO A 303 13.73 -74.28 61.78
N PHE A 304 12.58 -73.63 61.98
CA PHE A 304 11.66 -73.26 60.90
C PHE A 304 12.25 -72.09 60.12
N ASP A 305 13.31 -72.33 59.34
CA ASP A 305 13.82 -71.31 58.43
C ASP A 305 12.98 -71.29 57.15
N TYR A 306 12.09 -70.30 57.05
CA TYR A 306 11.30 -69.99 55.86
C TYR A 306 12.03 -69.04 54.90
N SER A 307 13.35 -68.84 55.05
CA SER A 307 14.12 -68.00 54.14
C SER A 307 14.28 -68.68 52.77
N LEU A 308 13.90 -67.97 51.71
CA LEU A 308 14.15 -68.39 50.33
C LEU A 308 15.67 -68.43 50.07
N PRO A 309 16.20 -69.43 49.33
CA PRO A 309 17.62 -69.46 48.97
C PRO A 309 17.98 -68.23 48.10
N PRO A 310 19.20 -67.68 48.22
CA PRO A 310 19.64 -66.54 47.43
C PRO A 310 19.70 -66.93 45.94
N PRO A 311 19.49 -65.97 45.02
CA PRO A 311 19.58 -66.24 43.58
C PRO A 311 21.02 -66.60 43.22
N GLU A 312 21.18 -67.67 42.44
CA GLU A 312 22.45 -68.03 41.80
C GLU A 312 22.82 -66.92 40.80
N GLU A 313 24.03 -66.38 40.95
CA GLU A 313 24.67 -65.42 40.03
C GLU A 313 24.96 -66.03 38.65
#